data_AF-A0A078JHX1-F1
#
_entry.id   AF-A0A078JHX1-F1
#
_cell.length_a   1.000
_cell.length_b   1.000
_cell.length_c   1.000
_cell.angle_alpha   90.00
_cell.angle_beta   90.00
_cell.angle_gamma   90.00
#
_symmetry.space_group_name_H-M   'P 1'
#
loop_
_entity.id
_entity.type
_entity.pdbx_description
1 polymer ?
#
loop_
_entity_poly.entity_id
_entity_poly.type
_entity_poly.pdbx_seq_one_letter_code
_entity_poly.pdbx_strand_id
1 'polypeptide(L)' 'DEMSKEGLRCAALAYRKFTDGDIPESNLVLLAIIGIKDSCRPGISRAIQQCRNAGVKVCMVTGDDL' A
#
# COMPACT_ATOMS: atom_id res chain seq x y z
N ASP A 1 10.35 -0.85 7.13
CA ASP A 1 11.07 0.36 6.67
C ASP A 1 11.40 0.34 5.19
N GLU A 2 12.11 -0.67 4.68
CA GLU A 2 12.51 -0.70 3.26
C GLU A 2 11.31 -0.72 2.29
N MET A 3 10.36 -1.63 2.49
CA MET A 3 9.14 -1.72 1.65
C MET A 3 8.30 -0.43 1.67
N SER A 4 8.19 0.23 2.82
CA SER A 4 7.47 1.50 2.96
C SER A 4 8.16 2.63 2.20
N LYS A 5 9.50 2.68 2.24
CA LYS A 5 10.30 3.65 1.46
C LYS A 5 10.15 3.45 -0.05
N GLU A 6 9.88 2.24 -0.49
CA GLU A 6 9.58 1.91 -1.89
C GLU A 6 8.12 2.19 -2.29
N GLY A 7 7.28 2.68 -1.36
CA GLY A 7 5.87 2.99 -1.62
C GLY A 7 4.98 1.75 -1.79
N LEU A 8 5.37 0.62 -1.20
CA LEU A 8 4.58 -0.61 -1.23
C LEU A 8 3.53 -0.61 -0.11
N ARG A 9 2.29 -1.01 -0.43
CA ARG A 9 1.28 -1.30 0.59
C ARG A 9 1.64 -2.62 1.27
N CYS A 10 1.91 -2.57 2.57
CA CYS A 10 2.36 -3.75 3.32
C CYS A 10 1.18 -4.51 3.95
N ALA A 11 1.21 -5.84 3.89
CA ALA A 11 0.27 -6.70 4.61
C ALA A 11 1.02 -7.79 5.37
N ALA A 12 0.59 -8.07 6.60
CA ALA A 12 1.15 -9.15 7.42
C ALA A 12 0.31 -10.41 7.28
N LEU A 13 0.97 -11.54 7.05
CA LEU A 13 0.37 -12.87 7.04
C LEU A 13 0.74 -13.56 8.36
N ALA A 14 -0.28 -13.96 9.12
CA ALA A 14 -0.09 -14.62 10.40
C ALA A 14 -1.00 -15.85 10.52
N TYR A 15 -0.58 -16.81 11.34
CA TYR A 15 -1.24 -18.10 11.48
C TYR A 15 -1.40 -18.51 12.94
N ARG A 16 -2.53 -19.16 13.23
CA ARG A 16 -2.78 -19.88 14.47
C ARG A 16 -3.76 -21.02 14.22
N LYS A 17 -3.48 -22.20 14.80
CA LYS A 17 -4.48 -23.27 14.89
C LYS A 17 -5.53 -22.89 15.92
N PHE A 18 -6.80 -23.02 15.55
CA PHE A 18 -7.93 -22.84 16.45
C PHE A 18 -8.99 -23.89 16.18
N THR A 19 -9.84 -24.14 17.18
CA THR A 19 -11.01 -25.02 17.08
C THR A 19 -12.25 -24.20 16.76
N ASP A 20 -13.29 -24.82 16.22
CA ASP A 20 -14.54 -24.14 15.84
C ASP A 20 -15.05 -23.17 16.93
N GLY A 21 -15.38 -21.95 16.51
CA GLY A 21 -15.72 -20.83 17.40
C GLY A 21 -15.10 -19.51 16.92
N ASP A 22 -14.77 -18.64 17.87
CA ASP A 22 -14.26 -17.30 17.58
C ASP A 22 -12.85 -17.32 16.95
N ILE A 23 -12.64 -16.41 15.99
CA ILE A 23 -11.35 -16.22 15.35
C ILE A 23 -10.39 -15.56 16.36
N PRO A 24 -9.25 -16.19 16.68
CA PRO A 24 -8.33 -15.64 17.66
C PRO A 24 -7.56 -14.44 17.08
N GLU A 25 -7.59 -13.31 17.77
CA GLU A 25 -6.85 -12.10 17.39
C GLU A 25 -5.43 -12.01 18.01
N SER A 26 -5.12 -12.85 19.00
CA SER A 26 -3.86 -12.84 19.76
C SER A 26 -3.07 -14.14 19.62
N ASN A 27 -1.80 -14.14 20.06
CA ASN A 27 -0.89 -15.29 20.01
C ASN A 27 -0.75 -15.91 18.60
N LEU A 28 -0.68 -15.06 17.59
CA LEU A 28 -0.47 -15.45 16.21
C LEU A 28 1.03 -15.64 15.92
N VAL A 29 1.36 -16.55 15.00
CA VAL A 29 2.71 -16.69 14.46
C VAL A 29 2.80 -15.87 13.17
N LEU A 30 3.68 -14.86 13.14
CA LEU A 30 3.95 -14.09 11.92
C LEU A 30 4.69 -15.00 10.92
N LEU A 31 4.10 -15.18 9.74
CA LEU A 31 4.68 -15.98 8.67
C LEU A 31 5.46 -15.12 7.68
N ALA A 32 4.89 -13.99 7.27
CA ALA A 32 5.49 -13.10 6.29
C ALA A 32 4.91 -11.68 6.36
N ILE A 33 5.69 -10.71 5.86
CA ILE A 33 5.20 -9.40 5.46
C ILE A 33 5.37 -9.31 3.95
N ILE A 34 4.28 -9.01 3.24
CA ILE A 34 4.29 -8.84 1.79
C ILE A 34 4.11 -7.37 1.43
N GLY A 35 4.85 -6.92 0.42
CA GLY A 35 4.72 -5.59 -0.16
C GLY A 35 3.95 -5.68 -1.48
N ILE A 36 2.86 -4.96 -1.58
CA ILE A 36 1.99 -4.92 -2.76
C ILE A 36 2.23 -3.59 -3.48
N LYS A 37 2.66 -3.67 -4.74
CA LYS A 37 2.90 -2.49 -5.57
C LYS A 37 1.59 -2.03 -6.20
N ASP A 38 1.17 -0.81 -5.87
CA ASP A 38 0.07 -0.14 -6.54
C ASP A 38 0.63 0.64 -7.74
N SER A 39 0.66 0.00 -8.92
CA SER A 39 1.22 0.63 -10.11
C SER A 39 0.33 1.80 -10.55
N CYS A 40 0.95 2.97 -10.75
CA CYS A 40 0.23 4.10 -11.34
C CYS A 40 -0.42 3.71 -12.67
N ARG A 41 -1.59 4.30 -12.96
CA ARG A 41 -2.28 4.08 -14.24
C ARG A 41 -1.36 4.47 -15.41
N PRO A 42 -1.38 3.72 -16.53
CA PRO A 42 -0.63 4.09 -17.73
C PRO A 42 -0.95 5.52 -18.16
N GLY A 43 0.08 6.27 -18.57
CA GLY A 43 -0.08 7.64 -19.08
C GLY A 43 -0.19 8.75 -18.03
N ILE A 44 -0.26 8.43 -16.72
CA ILE A 44 -0.32 9.44 -15.65
C ILE A 44 0.87 10.40 -15.72
N SER A 45 2.09 9.91 -15.94
CA SER A 45 3.28 10.76 -16.05
C SER A 45 3.16 11.80 -17.18
N ARG A 46 2.59 11.40 -18.33
CA ARG A 46 2.36 12.30 -19.47
C ARG A 46 1.31 13.36 -19.14
N ALA A 47 0.20 12.96 -18.53
CA ALA A 47 -0.86 13.88 -18.12
C ALA A 47 -0.35 14.92 -17.11
N ILE A 48 0.41 14.49 -16.09
CA ILE A 48 1.02 15.40 -15.11
C ILE A 48 1.95 16.41 -15.81
N GLN A 49 2.77 15.96 -16.75
CA GLN A 49 3.67 16.84 -17.50
C GLN A 49 2.90 17.87 -18.33
N GLN A 50 1.81 17.47 -19.00
CA GLN A 50 0.96 18.39 -19.76
C GLN A 50 0.34 19.47 -18.88
N CYS A 51 -0.19 19.10 -17.70
CA CYS A 51 -0.72 20.07 -16.75
C CYS A 51 0.36 21.07 -16.27
N ARG A 52 1.55 20.57 -15.92
CA ARG A 52 2.68 21.42 -15.50
C ARG A 52 3.11 22.39 -16.60
N ASN A 53 3.21 21.92 -17.85
CA ASN A 53 3.57 22.76 -19.00
C ASN A 53 2.52 23.85 -19.26
N ALA A 54 1.26 23.60 -18.93
CA ALA A 54 0.17 24.57 -19.02
C ALA A 54 0.12 25.55 -17.83
N GLY A 55 1.09 25.50 -16.90
CA GLY A 55 1.11 26.33 -15.69
C GLY A 55 0.10 25.88 -14.63
N VAL A 56 -0.50 24.70 -14.76
CA VAL A 56 -1.46 24.16 -13.79
C VAL A 56 -0.71 23.43 -12.68
N LYS A 57 -0.97 23.82 -11.43
CA LYS A 57 -0.44 23.13 -10.25
C LYS A 57 -1.16 21.81 -10.03
N VAL A 58 -0.41 20.71 -9.99
CA VAL A 58 -0.91 19.36 -9.68
C VAL A 58 -0.62 19.05 -8.21
N CYS A 59 -1.65 18.66 -7.46
CA CYS A 59 -1.54 18.24 -6.06
C CYS A 59 -2.08 16.81 -5.91
N MET A 60 -1.39 15.97 -5.12
CA MET A 60 -1.88 14.65 -4.74
C MET A 60 -2.80 14.81 -3.52
N VAL A 61 -3.98 14.19 -3.57
CA VAL A 61 -4.88 14.06 -2.41
C VAL A 61 -4.97 12.57 -2.12
N THR A 62 -4.43 12.15 -0.97
CA THR A 62 -4.48 10.77 -0.51
C THR A 62 -5.04 10.72 0.91
N GLY A 63 -5.74 9.64 1.23
CA GLY A 63 -6.14 9.30 2.60
C GLY A 63 -5.20 8.29 3.26
N ASP A 64 -4.11 7.91 2.58
CA ASP A 64 -3.06 7.09 3.18
C ASP A 64 -2.25 7.94 4.19
N ASP A 65 -1.94 7.37 5.35
CA ASP A 65 -1.07 8.00 6.35
C ASP A 65 0.37 8.17 5.82
N LEU A 66 1.00 9.32 6.14
CA LEU A 66 2.35 9.72 5.69
C LEU A 66 3.48 8.89 6.31
#